data_AF-A0A0E4BRV9-F1
#
_entry.id   AF-A0A0E4BRV9-F1
#
_cell.length_a   1.000
_cell.length_b   1.000
_cell.length_c   1.000
_cell.angle_alpha   90.00
_cell.angle_beta   90.00
_cell.angle_gamma   90.00
#
_symmetry.space_group_name_H-M   'P 1'
#
loop_
_entity.id
_entity.type
_entity.pdbx_description
1 polymer ?
#
loop_
_entity_poly.entity_id
_entity_poly.type
_entity_poly.pdbx_seq_one_letter_code
_entity_poly.pdbx_strand_id
1 'polypeptide(L)'
;MRTAWLIVHDLIVNAAKHAYFDARSGEIKVKLSRIGSVANCVVLDNGSRPARALGREFEISNDLAKGLGGRIEHGFAAEFTSVVVAFHLSERERQASWSMAARRMRRPRRLKTNASVTPGSGAGLPDQIERPAAMRADPDSLRARPNERATLSRGPDVLGNLLSPSHRTDAL
;
A
#
# COMPACT_ATOMS: atom_id res chain seq x y z
N MET A 1 4.95 -1.21 21.27
CA MET A 1 4.57 -0.42 20.07
C MET A 1 5.63 0.60 19.69
N ARG A 2 6.12 1.48 20.59
CA ARG A 2 7.14 2.50 20.24
C ARG A 2 8.35 1.90 19.51
N THR A 3 8.91 0.81 20.03
CA THR A 3 10.00 0.04 19.40
C THR A 3 9.67 -0.43 17.98
N ALA A 4 8.47 -0.95 17.74
CA ALA A 4 8.04 -1.43 16.43
C ALA A 4 7.88 -0.28 15.41
N TRP A 5 7.53 0.93 15.85
CA TRP A 5 7.56 2.11 14.99
C TRP A 5 8.99 2.50 14.61
N LEU A 6 9.96 2.44 15.55
CA LEU A 6 11.36 2.74 15.25
C LEU A 6 11.94 1.80 14.19
N ILE A 7 11.66 0.49 14.29
CA ILE A 7 12.06 -0.49 13.26
C ILE A 7 11.44 -0.12 11.91
N VAL A 8 10.12 0.06 11.83
CA VAL A 8 9.45 0.37 10.56
C VAL A 8 9.91 1.69 9.95
N HIS A 9 10.17 2.71 10.77
CA HIS A 9 10.76 3.98 10.34
C HIS A 9 12.17 3.78 9.75
N ASP A 10 13.04 3.06 10.45
CA ASP A 10 14.40 2.75 10.00
C ASP A 10 14.39 1.98 8.67
N LEU A 11 13.55 0.97 8.53
CA LEU A 11 13.35 0.23 7.27
C LEU A 11 12.90 1.13 6.11
N ILE A 12 11.95 2.05 6.34
CA ILE A 12 11.47 3.00 5.32
C ILE A 12 12.56 4.00 4.93
N VAL A 13 13.28 4.57 5.90
CA VAL A 13 14.38 5.50 5.66
C VAL A 13 15.51 4.80 4.90
N ASN A 14 15.77 3.53 5.21
CA ASN A 14 16.79 2.74 4.54
C ASN A 14 16.37 2.41 3.08
N ALA A 15 15.12 2.00 2.84
CA ALA A 15 14.58 1.85 1.48
C ALA A 15 14.68 3.17 0.68
N ALA A 16 14.20 4.29 1.24
CA ALA A 16 14.19 5.59 0.57
C ALA A 16 15.57 6.16 0.21
N LYS A 17 16.64 5.73 0.90
CA LYS A 17 18.03 6.13 0.64
C LYS A 17 18.76 5.20 -0.35
N HIS A 18 18.47 3.90 -0.35
CA HIS A 18 19.34 2.88 -0.94
C HIS A 18 18.65 1.98 -1.99
N ALA A 19 17.34 2.11 -2.21
CA ALA A 19 16.63 1.43 -3.29
C ALA A 19 16.86 2.15 -4.63
N TYR A 20 17.29 1.41 -5.66
CA TYR A 20 17.53 1.98 -6.99
C TYR A 20 16.34 1.74 -7.92
N PHE A 21 15.69 2.82 -8.36
CA PHE A 21 14.44 2.72 -9.12
C PHE A 21 14.61 2.69 -10.65
N ASP A 22 15.81 2.91 -11.18
CA ASP A 22 16.10 2.89 -12.64
C ASP A 22 15.16 3.80 -13.45
N ALA A 23 15.13 5.09 -13.12
CA ALA A 23 14.23 6.12 -13.65
C ALA A 23 12.71 5.87 -13.49
N ARG A 24 12.27 4.72 -12.97
CA ARG A 24 10.86 4.43 -12.63
C ARG A 24 10.44 5.24 -11.40
N SER A 25 9.14 5.43 -11.23
CA SER A 25 8.58 6.00 -9.99
C SER A 25 8.84 5.06 -8.80
N GLY A 26 9.57 5.56 -7.80
CA GLY A 26 9.81 4.82 -6.56
C GLY A 26 8.55 4.73 -5.69
N GLU A 27 8.28 3.54 -5.17
CA GLU A 27 7.13 3.23 -4.33
C GLU A 27 7.56 2.37 -3.14
N ILE A 28 7.17 2.78 -1.93
CA ILE A 28 7.38 2.00 -0.69
C ILE A 28 6.02 1.65 -0.11
N LYS A 29 5.71 0.35 -0.06
CA LYS A 29 4.49 -0.22 0.51
C LYS A 29 4.76 -0.74 1.92
N VAL A 30 3.90 -0.38 2.88
CA VAL A 30 3.94 -0.88 4.27
C VAL A 30 2.65 -1.62 4.58
N LYS A 31 2.75 -2.92 4.92
CA LYS A 31 1.61 -3.80 5.20
C LYS A 31 1.73 -4.39 6.61
N LEU A 32 0.94 -3.87 7.55
CA LEU A 32 0.80 -4.45 8.89
C LEU A 32 -0.37 -5.45 8.94
N SER A 33 -0.12 -6.62 9.54
CA SER A 33 -1.10 -7.70 9.72
C SER A 33 -0.92 -8.38 11.08
N ARG A 34 -1.95 -9.12 11.54
CA ARG A 34 -1.93 -9.86 12.82
C ARG A 34 -2.46 -11.26 12.62
N ILE A 35 -1.73 -12.27 13.10
CA ILE A 35 -2.14 -13.68 13.10
C ILE A 35 -2.03 -14.17 14.55
N GLY A 36 -3.16 -14.47 15.18
CA GLY A 36 -3.21 -14.79 16.61
C GLY A 36 -2.63 -13.65 17.48
N SER A 37 -1.54 -13.95 18.20
CA SER A 37 -0.75 -13.00 19.00
C SER A 37 0.44 -12.38 18.26
N VAL A 38 0.78 -12.84 17.04
CA VAL A 38 1.91 -12.35 16.25
C VAL A 38 1.46 -11.19 15.37
N ALA A 39 2.27 -10.12 15.32
CA ALA A 39 2.18 -9.07 14.32
C ALA A 39 3.26 -9.26 13.27
N ASN A 40 2.87 -9.17 11.99
CA ASN A 40 3.76 -9.21 10.85
C ASN A 40 3.65 -7.87 10.11
N CYS A 41 4.75 -7.10 10.09
CA CYS A 41 4.88 -5.91 9.26
C CYS A 41 5.77 -6.22 8.06
N VAL A 42 5.30 -5.94 6.85
CA VAL A 42 6.09 -6.04 5.62
C VAL A 42 6.35 -4.65 5.09
N VAL A 43 7.63 -4.31 4.87
CA VAL A 43 8.07 -3.16 4.08
C VAL A 43 8.55 -3.71 2.73
N LEU A 44 8.03 -3.17 1.64
CA LEU A 44 8.35 -3.58 0.27
C LEU A 44 8.59 -2.32 -0.56
N ASP A 45 9.75 -2.21 -1.20
CA ASP A 45 10.02 -1.19 -2.21
C ASP A 45 10.19 -1.82 -3.61
N ASN A 46 9.87 -1.06 -4.66
CA ASN A 46 10.04 -1.49 -6.05
C ASN A 46 11.43 -1.15 -6.62
N GLY A 47 12.45 -0.99 -5.78
CA GLY A 47 13.82 -0.74 -6.20
C GLY A 47 14.67 -2.00 -6.25
N SER A 48 15.66 -2.00 -7.13
CA SER A 48 16.75 -2.99 -7.10
C SER A 48 17.75 -2.60 -6.02
N ARG A 49 18.40 -3.60 -5.40
CA ARG A 49 19.40 -3.36 -4.36
C ARG A 49 20.39 -4.53 -4.23
N PRO A 50 21.71 -4.30 -4.15
CA PRO A 50 22.67 -5.38 -3.94
C PRO A 50 22.49 -6.00 -2.54
N ALA A 51 22.17 -7.29 -2.46
CA ALA A 51 21.96 -8.01 -1.20
C ALA A 51 23.15 -7.94 -0.22
N ARG A 52 24.36 -7.64 -0.71
CA ARG A 52 25.59 -7.45 0.09
C ARG A 52 25.62 -6.15 0.91
N ALA A 53 24.80 -5.14 0.58
CA ALA A 53 24.81 -3.83 1.27
C ALA A 53 24.31 -3.88 2.73
N LEU A 54 23.67 -4.97 3.12
CA LEU A 54 22.62 -4.95 4.15
C LEU A 54 23.04 -5.51 5.50
N GLY A 55 24.17 -6.23 5.56
CA GLY A 55 24.58 -7.00 6.74
C GLY A 55 24.94 -6.18 7.98
N ARG A 56 25.16 -4.86 7.83
CA ARG A 56 25.35 -3.90 8.94
C ARG A 56 24.21 -2.88 9.03
N GLU A 57 23.56 -2.58 7.92
CA GLU A 57 22.64 -1.45 7.74
C GLU A 57 21.27 -1.65 8.43
N PHE A 58 21.04 -2.82 9.02
CA PHE A 58 19.85 -3.18 9.80
C PHE A 58 20.17 -3.68 11.22
N GLU A 59 21.39 -3.53 11.71
CA GLU A 59 21.82 -4.06 13.03
C GLU A 59 20.93 -3.53 14.17
N ILE A 60 20.70 -2.22 14.21
CA ILE A 60 19.79 -1.55 15.16
C ILE A 60 18.36 -2.10 15.04
N SER A 61 17.81 -2.17 13.82
CA SER A 61 16.48 -2.74 13.59
C SER A 61 16.37 -4.21 14.03
N ASN A 62 17.43 -4.99 13.84
CA ASN A 62 17.49 -6.39 14.23
C ASN A 62 17.46 -6.55 15.77
N ASP A 63 18.25 -5.78 16.51
CA ASP A 63 18.26 -5.82 17.98
C ASP A 63 16.97 -5.26 18.59
N LEU A 64 16.39 -4.21 17.99
CA LEU A 64 15.05 -3.73 18.36
C LEU A 64 13.97 -4.80 18.11
N ALA A 65 14.11 -5.64 17.08
CA ALA A 65 13.21 -6.77 16.83
C ALA A 65 13.42 -7.92 17.84
N LYS A 66 14.68 -8.28 18.15
CA LYS A 66 15.02 -9.24 19.23
C LYS A 66 14.39 -8.80 20.56
N GLY A 67 14.50 -7.50 20.89
CA GLY A 67 13.90 -6.89 22.09
C GLY A 67 12.36 -6.90 22.14
N LEU A 68 11.68 -7.27 21.05
CA LEU A 68 10.24 -7.53 20.98
C LEU A 68 9.89 -9.03 20.97
N GLY A 69 10.86 -9.92 21.22
CA GLY A 69 10.69 -11.36 21.02
C GLY A 69 10.41 -11.70 19.55
N GLY A 70 10.97 -10.92 18.63
CA GLY A 70 10.73 -11.00 17.20
C GLY A 70 12.01 -11.18 16.38
N ARG A 71 11.85 -11.12 15.05
CA ARG A 71 12.93 -11.28 14.06
C ARG A 71 12.66 -10.44 12.81
N ILE A 72 13.70 -10.27 12.00
CA ILE A 72 13.61 -9.65 10.67
C ILE A 72 14.10 -10.65 9.62
N GLU A 73 13.27 -10.88 8.61
CA GLU A 73 13.59 -11.63 7.39
C GLU A 73 13.68 -10.65 6.21
N HIS A 74 14.51 -10.95 5.21
CA HIS A 74 14.68 -10.10 4.03
C HIS A 74 14.61 -10.96 2.75
N GLY A 75 14.02 -10.41 1.69
CA GLY A 75 13.93 -11.05 0.38
C GLY A 75 14.20 -10.03 -0.73
N PHE A 76 15.02 -10.42 -1.71
CA PHE A 76 15.51 -9.54 -2.78
C PHE A 76 15.20 -10.14 -4.15
N ALA A 77 14.87 -9.29 -5.11
CA ALA A 77 14.76 -9.63 -6.51
C ALA A 77 15.45 -8.55 -7.36
N ALA A 78 15.49 -8.74 -8.68
CA ALA A 78 16.02 -7.74 -9.61
C ALA A 78 15.24 -6.41 -9.58
N GLU A 79 13.97 -6.43 -9.16
CA GLU A 79 13.04 -5.29 -9.25
C GLU A 79 12.38 -4.88 -7.92
N PHE A 80 12.68 -5.58 -6.81
CA PHE A 80 12.14 -5.22 -5.50
C PHE A 80 13.04 -5.63 -4.33
N THR A 81 12.95 -4.88 -3.23
CA THR A 81 13.45 -5.26 -1.91
C THR A 81 12.30 -5.40 -0.94
N SER A 82 12.30 -6.49 -0.16
CA SER A 82 11.27 -6.78 0.84
C SER A 82 11.88 -7.13 2.20
N VAL A 83 11.26 -6.62 3.26
CA VAL A 83 11.68 -6.85 4.65
C VAL A 83 10.45 -7.17 5.49
N VAL A 84 10.50 -8.30 6.22
CA VAL A 84 9.41 -8.80 7.05
C VAL A 84 9.85 -8.77 8.52
N VAL A 85 9.15 -7.98 9.33
CA VAL A 85 9.33 -7.91 10.78
C VAL A 85 8.20 -8.69 11.46
N ALA A 86 8.53 -9.79 12.11
CA ALA A 86 7.58 -10.64 12.83
C ALA A 86 7.87 -10.58 14.33
N PHE A 87 6.88 -10.20 15.15
CA PHE A 87 7.06 -10.07 16.61
C PHE A 87 5.76 -10.39 17.38
N HIS A 88 5.91 -10.76 18.66
CA HIS A 88 4.76 -11.02 19.53
C HIS A 88 4.18 -9.72 20.09
N LEU A 89 2.84 -9.62 20.10
CA LEU A 89 2.12 -8.54 20.76
C LEU A 89 1.92 -8.86 22.24
N SER A 90 2.31 -7.92 23.11
CA SER A 90 1.97 -7.99 24.54
C SER A 90 0.45 -7.96 24.76
N GLU A 91 -0.01 -8.39 25.95
CA GLU A 91 -1.45 -8.40 26.25
C GLU A 91 -2.07 -6.99 26.13
N ARG A 92 -1.33 -5.95 26.51
CA ARG A 92 -1.74 -4.55 26.37
C ARG A 92 -2.01 -4.16 24.91
N GLU A 93 -1.23 -4.72 23.98
CA GLU A 93 -1.33 -4.45 22.55
C GLU A 93 -2.39 -5.31 21.87
N ARG A 94 -2.52 -6.58 22.28
CA ARG A 94 -3.66 -7.44 21.96
C ARG A 94 -4.98 -6.76 22.35
N GLN A 95 -5.10 -6.29 23.59
CA GLN A 95 -6.32 -5.64 24.10
C GLN A 95 -6.60 -4.30 23.40
N ALA A 96 -5.58 -3.49 23.11
CA ALA A 96 -5.74 -2.28 22.31
C ALA A 96 -6.19 -2.59 20.86
N SER A 97 -5.62 -3.63 20.24
CA SER A 97 -5.98 -4.13 18.91
C SER A 97 -7.43 -4.63 18.86
N TRP A 98 -7.85 -5.46 19.84
CA TRP A 98 -9.24 -5.89 19.99
C TRP A 98 -10.20 -4.71 20.19
N SER A 99 -9.84 -3.75 21.04
CA SER A 99 -10.64 -2.54 21.28
C SER A 99 -10.82 -1.71 20.00
N MET A 100 -9.81 -1.64 19.13
CA MET A 100 -9.93 -0.99 17.81
C MET A 100 -10.81 -1.79 16.84
N ALA A 101 -10.67 -3.12 16.80
CA ALA A 101 -11.52 -3.98 15.96
C ALA A 101 -13.00 -3.87 16.36
N ALA A 102 -13.30 -3.95 17.66
CA ALA A 102 -14.65 -3.77 18.19
C ALA A 102 -15.24 -2.39 17.83
N ARG A 103 -14.45 -1.30 17.89
CA ARG A 103 -14.89 0.04 17.44
C ARG A 103 -15.14 0.14 15.93
N ARG A 104 -14.38 -0.62 15.11
CA ARG A 104 -14.62 -0.68 13.65
C ARG A 104 -15.92 -1.42 13.34
N MET A 105 -16.19 -2.56 13.99
CA MET A 105 -17.45 -3.30 13.83
C MET A 105 -18.66 -2.52 14.38
N ARG A 106 -18.52 -1.83 15.51
CA ARG A 106 -19.57 -1.00 16.14
C ARG A 106 -19.86 0.33 15.43
N ARG A 107 -19.18 0.66 14.33
CA ARG A 107 -19.58 1.78 13.46
C ARG A 107 -20.26 1.22 12.21
N PRO A 108 -21.60 1.21 12.13
CA PRO A 108 -22.28 1.10 10.85
C PRO A 108 -21.71 2.17 9.92
N ARG A 109 -21.27 1.77 8.74
CA ARG A 109 -20.96 2.71 7.66
C ARG A 109 -22.27 3.45 7.38
N ARG A 110 -22.39 4.73 7.81
CA ARG A 110 -23.57 5.55 7.53
C ARG A 110 -23.75 5.58 6.01
N LEU A 111 -24.67 4.77 5.52
CA LEU A 111 -25.16 4.84 4.16
C LEU A 111 -25.77 6.23 4.02
N LYS A 112 -25.14 7.05 3.18
CA LYS A 112 -25.66 8.36 2.84
C LYS A 112 -26.91 8.12 2.01
N THR A 113 -28.06 8.09 2.68
CA THR A 113 -29.37 8.16 2.03
C THR A 113 -29.43 9.48 1.30
N ASN A 114 -29.16 9.43 -0.01
CA ASN A 114 -29.47 10.53 -0.91
C ASN A 114 -31.00 10.65 -0.91
N ALA A 115 -31.53 11.62 -0.17
CA ALA A 115 -32.95 11.91 -0.20
C ALA A 115 -33.35 12.23 -1.64
N SER A 116 -34.28 11.45 -2.18
CA SER A 116 -34.82 11.65 -3.52
C SER A 116 -35.56 12.98 -3.60
N VAL A 117 -35.46 13.63 -4.76
CA VAL A 117 -36.16 14.89 -5.06
C VAL A 117 -37.67 14.71 -4.95
N THR A 118 -38.34 15.67 -4.33
CA THR A 118 -39.78 15.92 -4.51
C THR A 118 -39.97 17.39 -4.91
N PRO A 119 -40.58 17.70 -6.08
CA PRO A 119 -40.78 19.08 -6.52
C PRO A 119 -42.14 19.65 -6.05
N GLY A 120 -42.25 20.98 -5.88
CA GLY A 120 -43.55 21.65 -5.98
C GLY A 120 -43.79 22.95 -5.19
N SER A 121 -43.89 24.05 -5.94
CA SER A 121 -44.81 25.20 -5.74
C SER A 121 -44.54 26.27 -4.66
N GLY A 122 -45.03 27.50 -4.92
CA GLY A 122 -44.84 28.72 -4.12
C GLY A 122 -43.62 29.56 -4.58
N ALA A 123 -43.63 30.23 -5.74
CA ALA A 123 -44.45 31.39 -6.13
C ALA A 123 -44.18 32.66 -5.29
N GLY A 124 -43.29 33.54 -5.78
CA GLY A 124 -42.96 34.82 -5.15
C GLY A 124 -41.84 35.60 -5.88
N LEU A 125 -42.23 36.65 -6.60
CA LEU A 125 -41.44 37.74 -7.21
C LEU A 125 -42.35 38.99 -7.21
N PRO A 126 -41.86 40.24 -7.29
CA PRO A 126 -40.56 40.72 -7.78
C PRO A 126 -39.76 41.43 -6.64
N ASP A 127 -38.80 42.36 -6.80
CA ASP A 127 -38.35 43.17 -7.95
C ASP A 127 -36.94 43.80 -7.74
N GLN A 128 -36.26 44.21 -8.83
CA GLN A 128 -35.04 45.07 -8.89
C GLN A 128 -33.79 44.58 -8.08
N ILE A 129 -32.53 45.03 -8.21
CA ILE A 129 -31.64 45.73 -9.18
C ILE A 129 -30.23 45.18 -8.76
N GLU A 130 -29.23 44.82 -9.58
CA GLU A 130 -28.57 45.54 -10.68
C GLU A 130 -27.71 44.58 -11.55
N ARG A 131 -27.31 45.01 -12.77
CA ARG A 131 -26.24 44.36 -13.57
C ARG A 131 -25.69 45.34 -14.62
N PRO A 132 -24.36 45.49 -14.75
CA PRO A 132 -23.63 44.93 -15.90
C PRO A 132 -22.44 44.04 -15.43
N ALA A 133 -21.86 43.07 -16.16
CA ALA A 133 -21.42 42.96 -17.56
C ALA A 133 -20.20 43.86 -17.90
N ALA A 134 -19.13 43.42 -18.58
CA ALA A 134 -18.76 42.11 -19.12
C ALA A 134 -17.23 41.87 -18.94
N MET A 135 -16.67 40.71 -19.27
CA MET A 135 -16.14 40.49 -20.62
C MET A 135 -16.13 39.01 -21.06
N ARG A 136 -16.31 38.80 -22.36
CA ARG A 136 -15.92 37.60 -23.13
C ARG A 136 -14.46 37.79 -23.63
N ALA A 137 -13.73 36.83 -24.20
CA ALA A 137 -14.20 35.68 -24.97
C ALA A 137 -13.29 34.43 -25.00
N ASP A 138 -13.96 33.35 -25.41
CA ASP A 138 -13.56 32.09 -26.07
C ASP A 138 -13.00 32.36 -27.50
N PRO A 139 -12.72 31.37 -28.40
CA PRO A 139 -12.43 29.92 -28.28
C PRO A 139 -11.16 29.48 -29.07
N ASP A 140 -10.96 28.15 -29.21
CA ASP A 140 -10.30 27.45 -30.35
C ASP A 140 -8.78 27.67 -30.59
N SER A 141 -7.98 26.77 -31.19
CA SER A 141 -8.11 25.34 -31.63
C SER A 141 -6.68 24.72 -31.67
N LEU A 142 -6.31 23.55 -32.21
CA LEU A 142 -6.93 22.53 -33.08
C LEU A 142 -6.37 21.11 -32.77
N ARG A 143 -6.66 20.13 -33.65
CA ARG A 143 -6.33 18.68 -33.63
C ARG A 143 -4.84 18.30 -33.71
N ALA A 144 -4.47 17.15 -33.11
CA ALA A 144 -3.56 16.16 -33.73
C ALA A 144 -3.67 14.71 -33.18
N ARG A 145 -4.22 13.80 -33.99
CA ARG A 145 -4.10 12.32 -34.02
C ARG A 145 -4.42 11.92 -35.49
N PRO A 146 -3.98 10.76 -36.06
CA PRO A 146 -3.77 9.46 -35.41
C PRO A 146 -2.58 8.61 -35.96
N ASN A 147 -2.61 7.29 -35.71
CA ASN A 147 -1.96 6.18 -36.46
C ASN A 147 -0.40 6.04 -36.40
N GLU A 148 0.22 4.85 -36.57
CA GLU A 148 -0.33 3.46 -36.64
C GLU A 148 0.59 2.36 -36.03
N ARG A 149 0.31 1.09 -36.37
CA ARG A 149 0.82 -0.16 -35.75
C ARG A 149 2.09 -0.71 -36.42
N ALA A 150 2.99 -1.29 -35.60
CA ALA A 150 3.76 -2.53 -35.84
C ALA A 150 4.56 -2.86 -34.55
N THR A 151 4.96 -4.08 -34.17
CA THR A 151 4.81 -5.44 -34.76
C THR A 151 4.68 -6.46 -33.61
N LEU A 152 4.30 -7.72 -33.91
CA LEU A 152 4.41 -8.83 -32.95
C LEU A 152 5.88 -9.15 -32.61
N SER A 153 6.12 -9.56 -31.36
CA SER A 153 6.95 -10.73 -31.06
C SER A 153 6.30 -11.52 -29.91
N ARG A 154 6.56 -12.82 -29.82
CA ARG A 154 5.70 -13.77 -29.09
C ARG A 154 6.50 -14.82 -28.29
N GLY A 155 6.33 -14.78 -26.97
CA GLY A 155 6.65 -15.88 -26.03
C GLY A 155 8.12 -15.99 -25.59
N PRO A 156 8.46 -17.02 -24.78
CA PRO A 156 7.56 -18.03 -24.20
C PRO A 156 7.37 -17.90 -22.68
N ASP A 157 6.22 -18.35 -22.17
CA ASP A 157 5.94 -18.45 -20.73
C ASP A 157 6.76 -19.60 -20.10
N VAL A 158 7.77 -19.26 -19.28
CA VAL A 158 8.60 -20.24 -18.55
C VAL A 158 8.55 -19.95 -17.04
N LEU A 159 7.46 -20.36 -16.39
CA LEU A 159 7.41 -20.54 -14.92
C LEU A 159 6.23 -21.37 -14.39
N GLY A 160 5.30 -21.81 -15.23
CA GLY A 160 4.33 -22.83 -14.85
C GLY A 160 4.98 -24.22 -14.83
N ASN A 161 5.38 -24.70 -13.64
CA ASN A 161 5.49 -26.14 -13.24
C ASN A 161 6.12 -26.41 -11.85
N LEU A 162 6.12 -25.45 -10.90
CA LEU A 162 6.63 -25.67 -9.53
C LEU A 162 5.53 -26.01 -8.48
N LEU A 163 4.39 -26.56 -8.92
CA LEU A 163 3.29 -26.99 -8.02
C LEU A 163 2.81 -28.41 -8.35
N SER A 164 3.63 -29.40 -8.00
CA SER A 164 3.23 -30.82 -7.91
C SER A 164 3.67 -31.42 -6.56
N PRO A 165 2.79 -31.46 -5.54
CA PRO A 165 3.07 -32.14 -4.29
C PRO A 165 2.97 -33.67 -4.48
N SER A 166 4.10 -34.33 -4.68
CA SER A 166 4.17 -35.80 -4.70
C SER A 166 3.96 -36.36 -3.30
N HIS A 167 2.71 -36.71 -2.97
CA HIS A 167 2.42 -37.54 -1.79
C HIS A 167 3.07 -38.92 -1.97
N ARG A 168 4.03 -39.25 -1.09
CA ARG A 168 4.34 -40.65 -0.75
C ARG A 168 3.87 -40.94 0.66
N THR A 169 2.71 -41.58 0.75
CA THR A 169 2.40 -42.48 1.85
C THR A 169 2.89 -43.86 1.45
N ASP A 170 4.07 -44.24 1.92
CA ASP A 170 4.49 -45.64 1.97
C ASP A 170 4.44 -46.06 3.44
N ALA A 171 3.65 -47.08 3.75
CA ALA A 171 3.51 -47.66 5.08
C ALA A 171 3.80 -49.14 5.02
N LEU A 172 4.55 -49.65 6.00
CA LEU A 172 4.47 -50.98 6.60
C LEU A 172 5.31 -51.00 7.89
#